data_AF-A0ABD3P0V0-F1
#
_entry.id   AF-A0ABD3P0V0-F1
#
_cell.length_a   1.000
_cell.length_b   1.000
_cell.length_c   1.000
_cell.angle_alpha   90.00
_cell.angle_beta   90.00
_cell.angle_gamma   90.00
#
_symmetry.space_group_name_H-M   'P 1'
#
loop_
_entity.id
_entity.type
_entity.pdbx_description
1 polymer ?
#
loop_
_entity_poly.entity_id
_entity_poly.type
_entity_poly.pdbx_seq_one_letter_code
_entity_poly.pdbx_strand_id
1 'polypeptide(L)'
;MLGCNKVRNIVHFSFLSLRERKHASSEFDTILRTAAKSIALVQHSGPKSETCLVTLVDETTFSISDLIESSTDPRSPSKLVARCRLYNVPVKNVGLLSALGIIESEDAVKIGESGRKKKNYSNERVRMAEEKEREKRLRMEEDERERLEELYKMQGEEGVL
;
A
#
# COMPACT_ATOMS: atom_id res chain seq x y z
N MET A 1 5.25 9.78 40.10
CA MET A 1 5.85 9.94 38.76
C MET A 1 7.17 9.20 38.74
N LEU A 2 7.35 8.22 37.84
CA LEU A 2 8.61 7.63 37.35
C LEU A 2 8.33 6.16 37.00
N GLY A 3 8.43 5.80 35.73
CA GLY A 3 8.36 4.38 35.36
C GLY A 3 7.93 4.11 33.92
N CYS A 4 8.53 4.76 32.92
CA CYS A 4 8.35 4.31 31.53
C CYS A 4 9.51 4.76 30.63
N ASN A 5 10.71 4.17 30.81
CA ASN A 5 11.83 4.40 29.89
C ASN A 5 12.62 3.13 29.53
N LYS A 6 12.23 1.94 30.05
CA LYS A 6 12.98 0.69 29.78
C LYS A 6 12.59 0.02 28.45
N VAL A 7 11.39 0.29 27.92
CA VAL A 7 10.88 -0.41 26.72
C VAL A 7 11.47 0.15 25.42
N ARG A 8 11.91 1.42 25.40
CA ARG A 8 12.47 2.04 24.18
C ARG A 8 13.86 1.50 23.80
N ASN A 9 14.67 1.05 24.77
CA ASN A 9 16.04 0.60 24.49
C ASN A 9 16.16 -0.87 24.03
N ILE A 10 15.18 -1.73 24.31
CA ILE A 10 15.22 -3.13 23.84
C ILE A 10 14.90 -3.23 22.35
N VAL A 11 14.00 -2.38 21.85
CA VAL A 11 13.62 -2.37 20.42
C VAL A 11 14.78 -1.86 19.55
N HIS A 12 15.54 -0.87 20.03
CA HIS A 12 16.67 -0.31 19.29
C HIS A 12 17.89 -1.24 19.23
N PHE A 13 18.11 -2.05 20.28
CA PHE A 13 19.24 -2.96 20.36
C PHE A 13 19.02 -4.26 19.55
N SER A 14 17.76 -4.63 19.32
CA SER A 14 17.41 -5.82 18.53
C SER A 14 17.53 -5.59 17.02
N PHE A 15 17.26 -4.36 16.57
CA PHE A 15 17.24 -3.99 15.14
C PHE A 15 18.63 -3.89 14.51
N LEU A 16 19.67 -3.48 15.25
CA LEU A 16 21.05 -3.51 14.76
C LEU A 16 21.52 -4.94 14.42
N SER A 17 20.91 -5.94 15.06
CA SER A 17 21.21 -7.36 14.90
C SER A 17 20.49 -8.00 13.70
N LEU A 18 19.45 -7.34 13.16
CA LEU A 18 18.66 -7.78 12.00
C LEU A 18 19.33 -7.51 10.65
N ARG A 19 20.45 -6.76 10.63
CA ARG A 19 21.24 -6.53 9.41
C ARG A 19 21.74 -7.87 8.85
N GLU A 20 21.35 -8.16 7.61
CA GLU A 20 21.83 -9.27 6.78
C GLU A 20 21.48 -10.70 7.24
N ARG A 21 20.51 -10.88 8.14
CA ARG A 21 20.09 -12.22 8.55
C ARG A 21 18.91 -12.75 7.75
N LYS A 22 18.99 -14.04 7.44
CA LYS A 22 17.85 -14.84 6.99
C LYS A 22 17.04 -15.23 8.22
N HIS A 23 15.79 -14.80 8.27
CA HIS A 23 14.88 -15.15 9.35
C HIS A 23 13.95 -16.30 8.95
N ALA A 24 13.62 -17.15 9.91
CA ALA A 24 12.57 -18.15 9.75
C ALA A 24 11.18 -17.50 9.86
N SER A 25 10.15 -18.14 9.28
CA SER A 25 8.78 -17.61 9.35
C SER A 25 8.27 -17.44 10.79
N SER A 26 8.73 -18.27 11.74
CA SER A 26 8.35 -18.20 13.15
C SER A 26 8.98 -17.01 13.88
N GLU A 27 10.21 -16.65 13.54
CA GLU A 27 10.88 -15.47 14.10
C GLU A 27 10.19 -14.20 13.61
N PHE A 28 9.78 -14.19 12.34
CA PHE A 28 9.04 -13.09 11.77
C PHE A 28 7.69 -12.86 12.46
N ASP A 29 7.00 -13.90 12.94
CA ASP A 29 5.77 -13.73 13.75
C ASP A 29 6.04 -12.97 15.06
N THR A 30 7.19 -13.23 15.67
CA THR A 30 7.60 -12.54 16.90
C THR A 30 7.91 -11.07 16.60
N ILE A 31 8.54 -10.80 15.46
CA ILE A 31 8.82 -9.45 14.98
C ILE A 31 7.51 -8.70 14.67
N LEU A 32 6.55 -9.33 14.00
CA LEU A 32 5.23 -8.72 13.74
C LEU A 32 4.52 -8.34 15.05
N ARG A 33 4.55 -9.22 16.06
CA ARG A 33 3.91 -8.95 17.36
C ARG A 33 4.57 -7.80 18.13
N THR A 34 5.89 -7.68 18.05
CA THR A 34 6.66 -6.74 18.88
C THR A 34 6.93 -5.41 18.17
N ALA A 35 7.09 -5.43 16.84
CA ALA A 35 7.65 -4.36 16.05
C ALA A 35 6.94 -4.14 14.70
N ALA A 36 5.65 -4.51 14.54
CA ALA A 36 4.90 -4.27 13.30
C ALA A 36 4.96 -2.82 12.80
N LYS A 37 4.95 -1.83 13.72
CA LYS A 37 5.01 -0.41 13.36
C LYS A 37 6.36 0.03 12.77
N SER A 38 7.41 -0.76 12.97
CA SER A 38 8.75 -0.49 12.44
C SER A 38 8.94 -1.04 11.02
N ILE A 39 7.97 -1.79 10.50
CA ILE A 39 8.03 -2.37 9.16
C ILE A 39 7.43 -1.38 8.16
N ALA A 40 8.25 -0.93 7.22
CA ALA A 40 7.83 0.00 6.18
C ALA A 40 7.17 -0.72 5.00
N LEU A 41 7.71 -1.87 4.59
CA LEU A 41 7.22 -2.61 3.42
C LEU A 41 7.60 -4.08 3.47
N VAL A 42 6.68 -4.97 3.10
CA VAL A 42 6.96 -6.39 2.87
C VAL A 42 6.81 -6.70 1.39
N GLN A 43 7.87 -7.18 0.76
CA GLN A 43 7.97 -7.46 -0.67
C GLN A 43 8.20 -8.95 -0.92
N HIS A 44 7.23 -9.61 -1.56
CA HIS A 44 7.41 -10.99 -2.01
C HIS A 44 8.03 -11.01 -3.41
N SER A 45 9.10 -11.80 -3.57
CA SER A 45 9.87 -11.96 -4.80
C SER A 45 10.02 -13.45 -5.18
N GLY A 46 10.23 -13.68 -6.47
CA GLY A 46 10.42 -15.01 -7.06
C GLY A 46 9.14 -15.68 -7.58
N PRO A 47 9.28 -16.72 -8.42
CA PRO A 47 8.17 -17.60 -8.75
C PRO A 47 7.63 -18.20 -7.44
N LYS A 48 6.31 -18.22 -7.27
CA LYS A 48 5.66 -18.80 -6.07
C LYS A 48 5.99 -18.11 -4.73
N SER A 49 6.61 -16.93 -4.76
CA SER A 49 6.96 -16.14 -3.56
C SER A 49 7.92 -16.86 -2.61
N GLU A 50 8.91 -17.57 -3.15
CA GLU A 50 9.97 -18.30 -2.41
C GLU A 50 10.79 -17.41 -1.48
N THR A 51 10.92 -16.11 -1.80
CA THR A 51 11.68 -15.15 -0.99
C THR A 51 10.81 -13.97 -0.61
N CYS A 52 10.93 -13.54 0.64
CA CYS A 52 10.27 -12.33 1.13
C CYS A 52 11.30 -11.36 1.67
N LEU A 53 11.35 -10.16 1.10
CA LEU A 53 12.18 -9.05 1.53
C LEU A 53 11.34 -8.12 2.39
N VAL A 54 11.83 -7.76 3.56
CA VAL A 54 11.16 -6.83 4.46
C VAL A 54 12.03 -5.60 4.60
N THR A 55 11.48 -4.44 4.28
CA THR A 55 12.10 -3.13 4.47
C THR A 55 11.54 -2.50 5.72
N LEU A 56 12.44 -2.03 6.57
CA LEU A 56 12.15 -1.37 7.83
C LEU A 56 12.16 0.16 7.64
N VAL A 57 11.67 0.91 8.64
CA VAL A 57 11.63 2.38 8.60
C VAL A 57 13.04 3.00 8.54
N ASP A 58 14.05 2.28 8.98
CA ASP A 58 15.47 2.67 8.94
C ASP A 58 16.15 2.31 7.61
N GLU A 59 15.38 1.97 6.57
CA GLU A 59 15.84 1.51 5.25
C GLU A 59 16.62 0.20 5.27
N THR A 60 16.78 -0.44 6.44
CA THR A 60 17.40 -1.75 6.51
C THR A 60 16.46 -2.81 5.95
N THR A 61 17.06 -3.84 5.35
CA THR A 61 16.32 -4.95 4.76
C THR A 61 16.78 -6.27 5.33
N PHE A 62 15.83 -7.19 5.50
CA PHE A 62 16.11 -8.58 5.82
C PHE A 62 15.25 -9.51 4.96
N SER A 63 15.69 -10.76 4.83
CA SER A 63 15.01 -11.76 3.99
C SER A 63 14.47 -12.91 4.83
N ILE A 64 13.30 -13.41 4.44
CA ILE A 64 12.70 -14.64 4.95
C ILE A 64 12.88 -15.69 3.87
N SER A 65 13.54 -16.79 4.23
CA SER A 65 13.92 -17.85 3.28
C SER A 65 13.24 -19.21 3.53
N ASP A 66 12.64 -19.42 4.71
CA ASP A 66 11.91 -20.64 5.05
C ASP A 66 10.43 -20.55 4.62
N LEU A 67 10.20 -20.26 3.33
CA LEU A 67 8.88 -20.14 2.75
C LEU A 67 8.55 -21.38 1.91
N ILE A 68 7.45 -22.04 2.25
CA ILE A 68 6.99 -23.23 1.55
C ILE A 68 5.62 -22.94 0.94
N GLU A 69 5.50 -23.11 -0.37
CA GLU A 69 4.22 -22.93 -1.06
C GLU A 69 3.29 -24.13 -0.77
N SER A 70 2.47 -23.98 0.27
CA SER A 70 1.41 -24.93 0.62
C SER A 70 0.19 -24.17 1.15
N SER A 71 -1.02 -24.57 0.74
CA SER A 71 -2.25 -23.90 1.19
C SER A 71 -2.55 -24.11 2.68
N THR A 72 -2.00 -25.16 3.28
CA THR A 72 -2.25 -25.56 4.66
C THR A 72 -1.12 -25.18 5.61
N ASP A 73 0.08 -24.91 5.09
CA ASP A 73 1.25 -24.65 5.93
C ASP A 73 1.25 -23.20 6.47
N PRO A 74 1.47 -22.98 7.79
CA PRO A 74 1.63 -21.64 8.35
C PRO A 74 2.86 -20.87 7.84
N ARG A 75 3.85 -21.55 7.22
CA ARG A 75 5.02 -20.95 6.58
C ARG A 75 4.73 -20.47 5.16
N SER A 76 3.51 -20.63 4.69
CA SER A 76 3.15 -20.23 3.33
C SER A 76 3.15 -18.72 3.14
N PRO A 77 3.60 -18.24 1.96
CA PRO A 77 3.56 -16.81 1.62
C PRO A 77 2.16 -16.22 1.77
N SER A 78 1.11 -16.97 1.42
CA SER A 78 -0.28 -16.52 1.53
C SER A 78 -0.71 -16.26 2.98
N LYS A 79 -0.32 -17.14 3.92
CA LYS A 79 -0.59 -16.95 5.36
C LYS A 79 0.22 -15.78 5.93
N LEU A 80 1.45 -15.57 5.47
CA LEU A 80 2.24 -14.39 5.85
C LEU A 80 1.58 -13.09 5.39
N VAL A 81 1.13 -13.00 4.14
CA VAL A 81 0.39 -11.83 3.64
C VAL A 81 -0.83 -11.56 4.50
N ALA A 82 -1.61 -12.60 4.85
CA ALA A 82 -2.77 -12.46 5.70
C ALA A 82 -2.42 -11.92 7.10
N ARG A 83 -1.34 -12.42 7.72
CA ARG A 83 -0.84 -11.90 9.01
C ARG A 83 -0.38 -10.46 8.90
N CYS A 84 0.39 -10.10 7.89
CA CYS A 84 0.83 -8.72 7.67
C CYS A 84 -0.37 -7.77 7.54
N ARG A 85 -1.45 -8.18 6.86
CA ARG A 85 -2.69 -7.41 6.77
C ARG A 85 -3.38 -7.20 8.12
N LEU A 86 -3.36 -8.20 9.01
CA LEU A 86 -3.92 -8.05 10.36
C LEU A 86 -3.19 -6.99 11.18
N TYR A 87 -1.88 -6.85 10.97
CA TYR A 87 -1.04 -5.84 11.62
C TYR A 87 -0.96 -4.51 10.85
N ASN A 88 -1.77 -4.32 9.81
CA ASN A 88 -1.74 -3.14 8.91
C ASN A 88 -0.36 -2.89 8.27
N VAL A 89 0.42 -3.95 8.05
CA VAL A 89 1.71 -3.85 7.38
C VAL A 89 1.48 -3.90 5.86
N PRO A 90 2.00 -2.93 5.09
CA PRO A 90 1.82 -2.90 3.64
C PRO A 90 2.62 -4.03 2.97
N VAL A 91 1.95 -4.78 2.08
CA VAL A 91 2.53 -5.90 1.37
C VAL A 91 2.47 -5.67 -0.15
N LYS A 92 3.62 -5.78 -0.82
CA LYS A 92 3.75 -5.77 -2.28
C LYS A 92 4.12 -7.15 -2.79
N ASN A 93 3.46 -7.57 -3.85
CA ASN A 93 3.68 -8.86 -4.49
C ASN A 93 4.26 -8.60 -5.89
N VAL A 94 5.58 -8.62 -6.01
CA VAL A 94 6.29 -8.15 -7.22
C VAL A 94 5.92 -9.00 -8.43
N GLY A 95 5.85 -10.33 -8.25
CA GLY A 95 5.48 -11.24 -9.33
C GLY A 95 4.09 -10.93 -9.92
N LEU A 96 3.09 -10.67 -9.06
CA LEU A 96 1.75 -10.33 -9.52
C LEU A 96 1.66 -8.91 -10.08
N LEU A 97 2.37 -7.94 -9.49
CA LEU A 97 2.41 -6.57 -9.99
C LEU A 97 3.07 -6.49 -11.36
N SER A 98 4.09 -7.32 -11.61
CA SER A 98 4.72 -7.49 -12.92
C SER A 98 3.75 -8.07 -13.95
N ALA A 99 3.06 -9.15 -13.61
CA ALA A 99 2.06 -9.76 -14.49
C ALA A 99 0.87 -8.83 -14.81
N LEU A 100 0.54 -7.92 -13.90
CA LEU A 100 -0.54 -6.95 -14.07
C LEU A 100 -0.10 -5.62 -14.71
N GLY A 101 1.20 -5.42 -14.98
CA GLY A 101 1.72 -4.19 -15.58
C GLY A 101 1.63 -2.96 -14.66
N ILE A 102 1.56 -3.14 -13.33
CA ILE A 102 1.31 -2.06 -12.35
C ILE A 102 2.63 -1.44 -11.82
N ILE A 103 3.79 -1.98 -12.19
CA ILE A 103 5.11 -1.58 -11.64
C ILE A 103 5.42 -0.09 -11.86
N GLU A 104 4.85 0.55 -12.88
CA GLU A 104 5.17 1.94 -13.24
C GLU A 104 4.34 3.02 -12.53
N SER A 105 3.28 2.64 -11.79
CA SER A 105 2.48 3.63 -11.06
C SER A 105 2.98 3.79 -9.62
N GLU A 106 3.56 4.96 -9.33
CA GLU A 106 4.04 5.40 -8.01
C GLU A 106 2.94 5.39 -6.92
N ASP A 107 1.67 5.21 -7.32
CA ASP A 107 0.49 5.15 -6.46
C ASP A 107 0.32 3.84 -5.66
N ALA A 108 1.19 2.84 -5.85
CA ALA A 108 1.08 1.56 -5.14
C ALA A 108 1.32 1.65 -3.60
N VAL A 109 1.71 2.82 -3.07
CA VAL A 109 2.01 3.04 -1.65
C VAL A 109 0.78 3.49 -0.85
N LYS A 110 -0.29 3.98 -1.48
CA LYS A 110 -1.48 4.47 -0.77
C LYS A 110 -2.61 3.44 -0.71
N ILE A 111 -2.36 2.32 -0.04
CA ILE A 111 -3.41 1.36 0.38
C ILE A 111 -3.78 1.69 1.83
N GLY A 112 -4.27 2.90 2.08
CA GLY A 112 -4.52 3.39 3.44
C GLY A 112 -5.81 4.17 3.60
N GLU A 113 -6.14 5.05 2.67
CA GLU A 113 -7.30 5.94 2.81
C GLU A 113 -8.07 5.99 1.49
N SER A 114 -9.25 5.36 1.46
CA SER A 114 -10.26 5.44 0.37
C SER A 114 -9.91 4.94 -1.04
N GLY A 115 -8.80 4.22 -1.23
CA GLY A 115 -8.37 3.69 -2.55
C GLY A 115 -9.06 2.40 -3.00
N ARG A 116 -10.37 2.43 -3.32
CA ARG A 116 -10.97 1.34 -4.10
C ARG A 116 -10.40 1.40 -5.52
N LYS A 117 -9.40 0.56 -5.81
CA LYS A 117 -8.91 0.34 -7.18
C LYS A 117 -10.11 0.18 -8.10
N LYS A 118 -10.20 1.03 -9.14
CA LYS A 118 -11.28 0.94 -10.12
C LYS A 118 -11.23 -0.46 -10.72
N LYS A 119 -12.28 -1.25 -10.45
CA LYS A 119 -12.37 -2.62 -10.97
C LYS A 119 -12.52 -2.49 -12.47
N ASN A 120 -11.52 -2.94 -13.22
CA ASN A 120 -11.62 -2.98 -14.67
C ASN A 120 -12.59 -4.13 -15.01
N TYR A 121 -13.83 -3.78 -15.34
CA TYR A 121 -14.84 -4.75 -15.72
C TYR A 121 -14.72 -5.03 -17.22
N SER A 122 -14.45 -6.28 -17.59
CA SER A 122 -14.43 -6.75 -18.98
C SER A 122 -15.82 -6.80 -19.64
N ASN A 123 -16.89 -6.51 -18.89
CA ASN A 123 -18.25 -6.49 -19.40
C ASN A 123 -18.56 -5.15 -20.09
N GLU A 124 -18.85 -5.22 -21.39
CA GLU A 124 -19.07 -4.06 -22.27
C GLU A 124 -20.15 -3.10 -21.76
N ARG A 125 -21.21 -3.61 -21.12
CA ARG A 125 -22.31 -2.79 -20.58
C ARG A 125 -21.85 -1.84 -19.47
N VAL A 126 -20.91 -2.29 -18.65
CA VAL A 126 -20.37 -1.48 -17.53
C VAL A 126 -19.45 -0.39 -18.07
N ARG A 127 -18.63 -0.72 -19.08
CA ARG A 127 -17.73 0.23 -19.73
C ARG A 127 -18.47 1.38 -20.41
N MET A 128 -19.52 1.07 -21.17
CA MET A 128 -20.35 2.07 -21.86
C MET A 128 -21.10 2.98 -20.87
N ALA A 129 -21.52 2.45 -19.72
CA ALA A 129 -22.17 3.25 -18.68
C ALA A 129 -21.20 4.26 -18.04
N GLU A 130 -19.97 3.83 -17.72
CA GLU A 130 -18.93 4.72 -17.17
C GLU A 130 -18.52 5.82 -18.16
N GLU A 131 -18.48 5.51 -19.45
CA GLU A 131 -18.16 6.47 -20.51
C GLU A 131 -19.25 7.56 -20.62
N LYS A 132 -20.52 7.15 -20.60
CA LYS A 132 -21.66 8.07 -20.62
C LYS A 132 -21.74 8.95 -19.37
N GLU A 133 -21.38 8.43 -18.21
CA GLU A 133 -21.32 9.21 -16.97
C GLU A 133 -20.15 10.21 -16.99
N ARG A 134 -19.02 9.84 -17.59
CA ARG A 134 -17.88 10.75 -17.79
C ARG A 134 -18.23 11.89 -18.73
N GLU A 135 -18.89 11.59 -19.84
CA GLU A 135 -19.35 12.61 -20.80
C GLU A 135 -20.34 13.60 -20.16
N LYS A 136 -21.29 13.10 -19.36
CA LYS A 136 -22.23 13.97 -18.62
C LYS A 136 -21.52 14.89 -17.63
N ARG A 137 -20.51 14.38 -16.92
CA ARG A 137 -19.75 15.18 -15.96
C ARG A 137 -18.94 16.28 -16.64
N LEU A 138 -18.28 15.97 -17.75
CA LEU A 138 -17.53 16.97 -18.54
C LEU A 138 -18.45 18.10 -19.01
N ARG A 139 -19.67 17.76 -19.46
CA ARG A 139 -20.65 18.76 -19.87
C ARG A 139 -21.09 19.68 -18.73
N MET A 140 -21.32 19.13 -17.54
CA MET A 140 -21.67 19.94 -16.37
C MET A 140 -20.51 20.82 -15.88
N GLU A 141 -19.26 20.34 -16.00
CA GLU A 141 -18.07 21.13 -15.66
C GLU A 141 -17.86 22.32 -16.61
N GLU A 142 -18.20 22.18 -17.89
CA GLU A 142 -18.19 23.30 -18.85
C GLU A 142 -19.26 24.35 -18.50
N ASP A 143 -20.49 23.92 -18.21
CA ASP A 143 -21.59 24.80 -17.80
C ASP A 143 -21.25 25.55 -16.48
N GLU A 144 -20.62 24.86 -15.51
CA GLU A 144 -20.19 25.46 -14.25
C GLU A 144 -19.06 26.47 -14.43
N ARG A 145 -18.15 26.21 -15.39
CA ARG A 145 -17.05 27.12 -15.72
C ARG A 145 -17.54 28.41 -16.37
N GLU A 146 -18.46 28.29 -17.32
CA GLU A 146 -19.08 29.46 -17.99
C GLU A 146 -19.81 30.34 -16.96
N ARG A 147 -20.55 29.72 -16.02
CA ARG A 147 -21.21 30.42 -14.92
C ARG A 147 -20.24 31.13 -13.97
N LEU A 148 -19.07 30.54 -13.69
CA LEU A 148 -18.05 31.18 -12.85
C LEU A 148 -17.40 32.39 -13.54
N GLU A 149 -17.16 32.29 -14.85
CA GLU A 149 -16.56 33.37 -15.64
C GLU A 149 -17.51 34.59 -15.74
N GLU A 150 -18.83 34.37 -15.85
CA GLU A 150 -19.84 35.44 -15.79
C GLU A 150 -19.86 36.16 -14.42
N LEU A 151 -19.77 35.40 -13.32
CA LEU A 151 -19.71 35.97 -11.97
C LEU A 151 -18.46 36.84 -11.77
N TYR A 152 -17.31 36.38 -12.28
CA TYR A 152 -16.05 37.13 -12.19
C TYR A 152 -16.11 38.44 -12.99
N LYS A 153 -16.83 38.44 -14.12
CA LYS A 153 -17.04 39.62 -14.96
C LYS A 153 -17.92 40.67 -14.28
N MET A 154 -19.01 40.25 -13.63
CA MET A 154 -19.89 41.16 -12.86
C MET A 154 -19.18 41.75 -11.64
N GLN A 155 -18.36 40.96 -10.93
CA GLN A 155 -17.61 41.44 -9.77
C GLN A 155 -16.51 42.45 -10.14
N GLY A 156 -15.92 42.31 -11.34
CA GLY A 156 -14.97 43.29 -11.89
C GLY A 156 -15.62 44.62 -12.27
N GLU A 157 -16.89 44.60 -12.68
CA GLU A 157 -17.67 45.81 -13.02
C GLU A 157 -18.18 46.55 -11.76
N GLU A 158 -18.49 45.83 -10.68
CA GLU A 158 -18.90 46.43 -9.38
C GLU A 158 -17.72 47.02 -8.57
N GLY A 159 -16.47 46.69 -8.90
CA GLY A 159 -15.27 47.17 -8.18
C GLY A 159 -14.64 48.48 -8.69
N VAL A 160 -15.25 49.14 -9.68
CA VAL A 160 -14.70 50.37 -10.34
C VAL A 160 -15.55 51.62 -10.07
N LEU A 161 -16.47 51.59 -9.09
CA LEU A 161 -17.24 52.75 -8.63
C LEU A 161 -16.84 53.20 -7.22
#